data_AF-A0A7W1N5X5-F1
#
_entry.id   AF-A0A7W1N5X5-F1
#
_cell.length_a   1.000
_cell.length_b   1.000
_cell.length_c   1.000
_cell.angle_alpha   90.00
_cell.angle_beta   90.00
_cell.angle_gamma   90.00
#
_symmetry.space_group_name_H-M   'P 1'
#
loop_
_entity.id
_entity.type
_entity.pdbx_description
1 polymer ?
#
loop_
_entity_poly.entity_id
_entity_poly.type
_entity_poly.pdbx_seq_one_letter_code
_entity_poly.pdbx_strand_id
1 'polypeptide(L)'
;MLLASHWLDVRDNPIHWDGIRNAVPPLRPGDRATVEARVRAPIPPGRYRLAFDMVAEHRAWFAELGSPMLAQDVEVAPRPGDGREALPPSVEVAPDRAERIRAAHAEGFGVVAGAVDWPGGPFNRRPRELAPYAPGPGRVPGFAAPLLCPSVLAGIELEPLGEVQGLPAFAAPQDEPWVYDGRIILRVRR
;
A
#
# COMPACT_ATOMS: atom_id res chain seq x y z
N MET A 1 9.88 -22.95 -14.51
CA MET A 1 9.56 -21.71 -15.25
C MET A 1 8.53 -20.96 -14.43
N LEU A 2 8.55 -19.63 -14.46
CA LEU A 2 7.55 -18.81 -13.79
C LEU A 2 6.90 -17.86 -14.81
N LEU A 3 5.73 -17.36 -14.46
CA LEU A 3 5.02 -16.31 -15.19
C LEU A 3 4.98 -15.07 -14.29
N ALA A 4 5.40 -13.93 -14.83
CA ALA A 4 5.32 -12.66 -14.11
C ALA A 4 4.58 -11.61 -14.95
N SER A 5 4.02 -10.63 -14.25
CA SER A 5 3.34 -9.49 -14.84
C SER A 5 4.23 -8.24 -14.86
N HIS A 6 4.10 -7.44 -15.90
CA HIS A 6 4.69 -6.12 -16.03
C HIS A 6 3.55 -5.12 -16.25
N TRP A 7 3.57 -4.01 -15.52
CA TRP A 7 2.68 -2.89 -15.78
C TRP A 7 3.41 -1.84 -16.59
N LEU A 8 2.78 -1.41 -17.67
CA LEU A 8 3.27 -0.39 -18.57
C LEU A 8 2.34 0.82 -18.56
N ASP A 9 2.90 1.99 -18.82
CA ASP A 9 2.12 3.19 -19.13
C ASP A 9 1.52 3.13 -20.54
N VAL A 10 0.76 4.15 -20.92
CA VAL A 10 0.11 4.26 -22.24
C VAL A 10 1.09 4.40 -23.42
N ARG A 11 2.39 4.54 -23.16
CA ARG A 11 3.46 4.62 -24.16
C ARG A 11 4.34 3.37 -24.16
N ASP A 12 3.87 2.30 -23.52
CA ASP A 12 4.59 1.03 -23.32
C ASP A 12 5.86 1.15 -22.47
N ASN A 13 6.04 2.23 -21.69
CA ASN A 13 7.15 2.29 -20.74
C ASN A 13 6.81 1.46 -19.49
N PRO A 14 7.75 0.64 -18.98
CA PRO A 14 7.51 -0.10 -17.75
C PRO A 14 7.42 0.84 -16.55
N ILE A 15 6.28 0.78 -15.85
CA ILE A 15 6.08 1.44 -14.54
C ILE A 15 6.33 0.49 -13.39
N HIS A 16 6.09 -0.81 -13.60
CA HIS A 16 6.40 -1.87 -12.68
C HIS A 16 6.85 -3.08 -13.48
N TRP A 17 8.13 -3.39 -13.42
CA TRP A 17 8.70 -4.61 -14.00
C TRP A 17 8.82 -5.67 -12.92
N ASP A 18 8.65 -6.93 -13.29
CA ASP A 18 8.82 -8.07 -12.38
C ASP A 18 7.78 -8.11 -11.24
N GLY A 19 6.53 -8.35 -11.62
CA GLY A 19 5.42 -8.61 -10.69
C GLY A 19 5.52 -9.96 -9.97
N ILE A 20 4.43 -10.34 -9.30
CA ILE A 20 4.35 -11.59 -8.54
C ILE A 20 4.72 -12.77 -9.44
N ARG A 21 5.63 -13.62 -8.96
CA ARG A 21 6.02 -14.86 -9.63
C ARG A 21 4.92 -15.91 -9.47
N ASN A 22 4.37 -16.36 -10.59
CA ASN A 22 3.35 -17.40 -10.63
C ASN A 22 3.98 -18.71 -11.13
N ALA A 23 3.79 -19.79 -10.39
CA ALA A 23 4.33 -21.09 -10.73
C ALA A 23 3.66 -21.63 -12.01
N VAL A 24 4.47 -22.06 -12.97
CA VAL A 24 3.99 -22.73 -14.18
C VAL A 24 4.34 -24.22 -14.06
N PRO A 25 3.38 -25.13 -14.29
CA PRO A 25 3.67 -26.56 -14.28
C PRO A 25 4.71 -26.92 -15.35
N PRO A 26 5.44 -28.03 -15.19
CA PRO A 26 6.37 -28.47 -16.21
C PRO A 26 5.63 -28.78 -17.52
N LEU A 27 6.16 -28.27 -18.64
CA LEU A 27 5.60 -28.45 -19.98
C LEU A 27 6.64 -29.05 -20.92
N ARG A 28 6.22 -29.98 -21.77
CA ARG A 28 7.02 -30.48 -22.89
C ARG A 28 6.71 -29.65 -24.15
N PRO A 29 7.55 -29.74 -25.19
CA PRO A 29 7.24 -29.09 -26.47
C PRO A 29 5.87 -29.55 -27.00
N GLY A 30 4.99 -28.59 -27.28
CA GLY A 30 3.62 -28.82 -27.75
C GLY A 30 2.55 -28.85 -26.65
N ASP A 31 2.94 -28.99 -25.38
CA ASP A 31 2.01 -28.99 -24.26
C ASP A 31 1.45 -27.59 -23.97
N ARG A 32 0.31 -27.55 -23.27
CA ARG A 32 -0.34 -26.32 -22.81
C ARG A 32 -0.80 -26.49 -21.37
N ALA A 33 -0.77 -25.40 -20.61
CA ALA A 33 -1.36 -25.34 -19.28
C ALA A 33 -2.10 -24.01 -19.08
N THR A 34 -3.08 -24.03 -18.18
CA THR A 34 -3.74 -22.85 -17.65
C THR A 34 -3.12 -22.51 -16.30
N VAL A 35 -2.81 -21.23 -16.09
CA VAL A 35 -2.21 -20.72 -14.85
C VAL A 35 -3.13 -19.64 -14.30
N GLU A 36 -3.56 -19.81 -13.05
CA GLU A 36 -4.19 -18.74 -12.29
C GLU A 36 -3.10 -17.81 -11.77
N ALA A 37 -2.98 -16.63 -12.37
CA ALA A 37 -1.95 -15.66 -12.02
C ALA A 37 -2.46 -14.68 -10.98
N ARG A 38 -1.73 -14.55 -9.87
CA ARG A 38 -1.87 -13.44 -8.94
C ARG A 38 -1.17 -12.22 -9.51
N VAL A 39 -1.87 -11.09 -9.52
CA VAL A 39 -1.38 -9.80 -10.02
C VAL A 39 -1.71 -8.73 -8.98
N ARG A 40 -0.77 -7.80 -8.76
CA ARG A 40 -1.00 -6.60 -7.97
C ARG A 40 -1.15 -5.42 -8.90
N ALA A 41 -2.27 -4.70 -8.80
CA ALA A 41 -2.48 -3.49 -9.58
C ALA A 41 -1.55 -2.35 -9.12
N PRO A 42 -1.14 -1.44 -10.02
CA PRO A 42 -0.39 -0.25 -9.67
C PRO A 42 -1.25 0.71 -8.83
N ILE A 43 -0.56 1.62 -8.14
CA ILE A 43 -1.13 2.76 -7.43
C ILE A 43 -0.52 4.02 -8.09
N PRO A 44 -1.32 5.03 -8.48
CA PRO A 44 -2.76 5.17 -8.26
C PRO A 44 -3.63 4.42 -9.31
N PRO A 45 -4.97 4.49 -9.21
CA PRO A 45 -5.90 3.97 -10.21
C PRO A 45 -5.78 4.76 -11.52
N GLY A 46 -6.10 4.11 -12.64
CA GLY A 46 -5.94 4.71 -13.96
C GLY A 46 -5.88 3.68 -15.08
N ARG A 47 -5.56 4.14 -16.29
CA ARG A 47 -5.39 3.30 -17.47
C ARG A 47 -3.95 2.85 -17.59
N TYR A 48 -3.76 1.54 -17.71
CA TYR A 48 -2.47 0.90 -17.83
C TYR A 48 -2.53 -0.23 -18.84
N ARG A 49 -1.37 -0.74 -19.20
CA ARG A 49 -1.27 -2.00 -19.95
C ARG A 49 -0.58 -3.04 -19.09
N LEU A 50 -1.28 -4.16 -18.88
CA LEU A 50 -0.78 -5.34 -18.16
C LEU A 50 -0.17 -6.29 -19.19
N ALA A 51 1.11 -6.62 -19.05
CA ALA A 51 1.80 -7.59 -19.88
C ALA A 51 2.24 -8.79 -19.05
N PHE A 52 2.10 -10.00 -19.57
CA PHE A 52 2.63 -11.22 -18.96
C PHE A 52 3.81 -11.74 -19.78
N ASP A 53 4.89 -12.09 -19.08
CA ASP A 53 6.06 -12.71 -19.66
C ASP A 53 6.49 -13.95 -18.87
N MET A 54 6.95 -14.95 -19.61
CA MET A 54 7.56 -16.15 -19.06
C MET A 54 8.99 -15.84 -18.66
N VAL A 55 9.43 -16.44 -17.56
CA VAL A 55 10.81 -16.30 -17.08
C VAL A 55 11.43 -17.67 -16.82
N ALA A 56 12.66 -17.80 -17.30
CA ALA A 56 13.59 -18.79 -16.81
C ALA A 56 14.41 -18.11 -15.70
N GLU A 57 14.07 -18.39 -14.44
CA GLU A 57 14.75 -17.79 -13.28
C GLU A 57 16.27 -17.81 -13.41
N HIS A 58 16.88 -16.66 -13.11
CA HIS A 58 18.33 -16.40 -13.24
C HIS A 58 18.92 -16.58 -14.65
N ARG A 59 18.10 -16.66 -15.69
CA ARG A 59 18.58 -16.80 -17.08
C ARG A 59 18.10 -15.66 -17.97
N ALA A 60 16.80 -15.61 -18.23
CA ALA A 60 16.22 -14.66 -19.16
C ALA A 60 14.71 -14.59 -19.02
N TRP A 61 14.18 -13.43 -19.38
CA TRP A 61 12.80 -13.28 -19.79
C TRP A 61 12.63 -13.81 -21.22
N PHE A 62 11.46 -14.36 -21.52
CA PHE A 62 11.22 -14.92 -22.84
C PHE A 62 11.10 -13.82 -23.90
N ALA A 63 10.65 -12.61 -23.52
CA ALA A 63 10.65 -11.46 -24.42
C ALA A 63 12.06 -11.00 -24.84
N GLU A 64 13.06 -11.13 -23.96
CA GLU A 64 14.46 -10.86 -24.31
C GLU A 64 14.99 -11.84 -25.37
N LEU A 65 14.36 -13.01 -25.47
CA LEU A 65 14.66 -14.04 -26.48
C LEU A 65 13.72 -13.97 -27.69
N GLY A 66 12.91 -12.91 -27.82
CA GLY A 66 12.04 -12.65 -28.96
C GLY A 66 10.64 -13.25 -28.86
N SER A 67 10.24 -13.83 -27.72
CA SER A 67 8.85 -14.26 -27.51
C SER A 67 7.95 -13.06 -27.24
N PRO A 68 6.74 -12.97 -27.82
CA PRO A 68 5.84 -11.88 -27.50
C PRO A 68 5.28 -12.01 -26.08
N MET A 69 5.18 -10.90 -25.36
CA MET A 69 4.40 -10.83 -24.12
C MET A 69 2.90 -10.84 -24.44
N LEU A 70 2.10 -11.48 -23.57
CA LEU A 70 0.65 -11.35 -23.60
C LEU A 70 0.25 -10.03 -22.94
N ALA A 71 -0.22 -9.05 -23.71
CA ALA A 71 -0.58 -7.75 -23.16
C ALA A 71 -2.07 -7.41 -23.32
N GLN A 72 -2.61 -6.71 -22.34
CA GLN A 72 -4.01 -6.26 -22.29
C GLN A 72 -4.10 -4.86 -21.66
N ASP A 73 -4.94 -4.00 -22.26
CA ASP A 73 -5.32 -2.71 -21.66
C ASP A 73 -6.24 -2.96 -20.47
N VAL A 74 -5.91 -2.35 -19.33
CA VAL A 74 -6.61 -2.51 -18.07
C VAL A 74 -6.91 -1.13 -17.47
N GLU A 75 -8.17 -0.92 -17.10
CA GLU A 75 -8.59 0.20 -16.29
C GLU A 75 -8.59 -0.22 -14.82
N VAL A 76 -7.61 0.25 -14.07
CA VAL A 76 -7.52 0.05 -12.62
C VAL A 76 -8.49 1.02 -11.97
N ALA A 77 -9.56 0.49 -11.38
CA ALA A 77 -10.56 1.28 -10.66
C ALA A 77 -10.06 1.71 -9.28
N PRO A 78 -10.61 2.80 -8.71
CA PRO A 78 -10.37 3.14 -7.31
C PRO A 78 -10.65 1.96 -6.39
N ARG A 79 -9.79 1.77 -5.40
CA ARG A 79 -9.96 0.65 -4.46
C ARG A 79 -11.21 0.88 -3.62
N PRO A 80 -12.16 -0.07 -3.61
CA PRO A 80 -13.40 0.07 -2.86
C PRO A 80 -13.16 -0.20 -1.37
N GLY A 81 -14.03 0.36 -0.54
CA GLY A 81 -14.13 0.02 0.88
C GLY A 81 -14.07 1.24 1.80
N ASP A 82 -14.68 1.07 2.97
CA ASP A 82 -14.61 2.04 4.04
C ASP A 82 -13.54 1.60 5.05
N GLY A 83 -12.61 2.51 5.32
CA GLY A 83 -11.59 2.30 6.36
C GLY A 83 -12.21 2.32 7.75
N ARG A 84 -11.77 1.41 8.60
CA ARG A 84 -12.12 1.37 10.03
C ARG A 84 -10.94 1.79 10.87
N GLU A 85 -11.24 2.47 11.96
CA GLU A 85 -10.26 3.06 12.85
C GLU A 85 -10.59 2.75 14.30
N ALA A 86 -9.57 2.36 15.07
CA ALA A 86 -9.67 2.25 16.51
C ALA A 86 -9.19 3.56 17.15
N LEU A 87 -10.10 4.54 17.27
CA LEU A 87 -9.81 5.83 17.89
C LEU A 87 -10.19 5.82 19.38
N PRO A 88 -9.23 6.08 20.30
CA PRO A 88 -9.55 6.31 21.71
C PRO A 88 -10.45 7.52 21.91
N PRO A 89 -11.26 7.58 22.99
CA PRO A 89 -12.10 8.75 23.30
C PRO A 89 -11.32 10.06 23.48
N SER A 90 -10.03 9.96 23.79
CA SER A 90 -9.12 11.11 23.90
C SER A 90 -8.70 11.67 22.55
N VAL A 91 -9.17 11.13 21.42
CA VAL A 91 -8.79 11.60 20.09
C VAL A 91 -9.93 12.36 19.43
N GLU A 92 -9.62 13.57 18.97
CA GLU A 92 -10.46 14.36 18.09
C GLU A 92 -9.98 14.24 16.64
N VAL A 93 -10.93 13.98 15.75
CA VAL A 93 -10.70 13.85 14.31
C VAL A 93 -10.72 15.25 13.68
N ALA A 94 -9.63 15.65 13.04
CA ALA A 94 -9.60 16.89 12.27
C ALA A 94 -10.61 16.83 11.09
N PRO A 95 -11.29 17.95 10.74
CA PRO A 95 -12.36 17.93 9.72
C PRO A 95 -11.95 17.38 8.34
N ASP A 96 -10.72 17.63 7.89
CA ASP A 96 -10.20 17.18 6.58
C ASP A 96 -9.64 15.75 6.60
N ARG A 97 -9.54 15.14 7.79
CA ARG A 97 -8.91 13.83 7.97
C ARG A 97 -9.66 12.72 7.22
N ALA A 98 -10.99 12.69 7.34
CA ALA A 98 -11.82 11.67 6.72
C ALA A 98 -11.72 11.69 5.18
N GLU A 99 -11.63 12.88 4.59
CA GLU A 99 -11.46 13.04 3.14
C GLU A 99 -10.09 12.53 2.68
N ARG A 100 -9.01 12.90 3.39
CA ARG A 100 -7.64 12.42 3.08
C ARG A 100 -7.51 10.92 3.20
N ILE A 101 -8.11 10.32 4.23
CA ILE A 101 -8.12 8.86 4.41
C ILE A 101 -8.87 8.18 3.28
N ARG A 102 -10.07 8.66 2.93
CA ARG A 102 -10.84 8.12 1.82
C ARG A 102 -10.09 8.22 0.50
N ALA A 103 -9.43 9.35 0.24
CA ALA A 103 -8.62 9.54 -0.96
C ALA A 103 -7.44 8.56 -1.01
N ALA A 104 -6.71 8.39 0.10
CA ALA A 104 -5.62 7.42 0.17
C ALA A 104 -6.10 5.97 -0.01
N HIS A 105 -7.23 5.59 0.59
CA HIS A 105 -7.84 4.29 0.35
C HIS A 105 -8.24 4.11 -1.11
N ALA A 106 -8.94 5.08 -1.69
CA ALA A 106 -9.36 5.06 -3.09
C ALA A 106 -8.18 4.94 -4.06
N GLU A 107 -7.02 5.52 -3.72
CA GLU A 107 -5.80 5.36 -4.51
C GLU A 107 -5.24 3.93 -4.50
N GLY A 108 -5.54 3.13 -3.47
CA GLY A 108 -5.13 1.73 -3.39
C GLY A 108 -4.45 1.34 -2.08
N PHE A 109 -4.23 2.27 -1.15
CA PHE A 109 -3.62 1.94 0.15
C PHE A 109 -4.66 1.23 1.04
N GLY A 110 -4.37 -0.01 1.47
CA GLY A 110 -5.24 -0.75 2.39
C GLY A 110 -5.17 -0.22 3.82
N VAL A 111 -4.05 0.44 4.16
CA VAL A 111 -3.77 0.96 5.50
C VAL A 111 -3.25 2.39 5.40
N VAL A 112 -3.85 3.30 6.16
CA VAL A 112 -3.54 4.73 6.14
C VAL A 112 -3.32 5.22 7.56
N ALA A 113 -2.14 5.75 7.84
CA ALA A 113 -1.79 6.34 9.13
C ALA A 113 -1.38 7.81 8.98
N GLY A 114 -1.29 8.51 10.10
CA GLY A 114 -0.99 9.93 10.08
C GLY A 114 -0.33 10.45 11.35
N ALA A 115 -0.13 11.75 11.35
CA ALA A 115 0.50 12.48 12.43
C ALA A 115 -0.40 12.61 13.66
N VAL A 116 0.25 12.87 14.79
CA VAL A 116 -0.36 13.17 16.07
C VAL A 116 -0.07 14.63 16.41
N ASP A 117 -1.12 15.43 16.50
CA ASP A 117 -1.07 16.76 17.07
C ASP A 117 -1.28 16.66 18.59
N TRP A 118 -0.31 17.19 19.32
CA TRP A 118 -0.27 17.14 20.77
C TRP A 118 -0.45 18.55 21.31
N PRO A 119 -1.46 18.84 22.14
CA PRO A 119 -1.71 20.18 22.66
C PRO A 119 -0.54 20.57 23.56
N GLY A 120 0.37 21.38 23.02
CA GLY A 120 1.55 21.86 23.74
C GLY A 120 1.20 22.96 24.73
N GLY A 121 2.00 23.09 25.79
CA GLY A 121 1.94 24.21 26.73
C GLY A 121 3.15 24.25 27.67
N PRO A 122 3.29 25.31 28.49
CA PRO A 122 4.42 25.46 29.42
C PRO A 122 4.61 24.25 30.35
N PHE A 123 3.50 23.58 30.69
CA PHE A 123 3.45 22.40 31.56
C PHE A 123 3.04 21.11 30.83
N ASN A 124 2.73 21.17 29.53
CA ASN A 124 2.33 20.01 28.73
C ASN A 124 3.24 19.91 27.50
N ARG A 125 4.41 19.31 27.68
CA ARG A 125 5.36 19.09 26.58
C ARG A 125 4.99 17.82 25.83
N ARG A 126 5.23 17.83 24.52
CA ARG A 126 5.09 16.64 23.68
C ARG A 126 5.97 15.50 24.22
N PRO A 127 5.41 14.31 24.49
CA PRO A 127 6.20 13.13 24.86
C PRO A 127 7.22 12.77 23.78
N ARG A 128 8.40 12.27 24.20
CA ARG A 128 9.48 11.92 23.28
C ARG A 128 9.08 10.80 22.32
N GLU A 129 8.25 9.87 22.76
CA GLU A 129 7.73 8.76 21.95
C GLU A 129 6.87 9.27 20.79
N LEU A 130 6.25 10.45 20.93
CA LEU A 130 5.45 11.06 19.88
C LEU A 130 6.27 11.93 18.92
N ALA A 131 7.59 12.08 19.11
CA ALA A 131 8.44 12.90 18.24
C ALA A 131 8.38 12.51 16.75
N PRO A 132 8.38 11.21 16.36
CA PRO A 132 8.27 10.80 14.96
C PRO A 132 6.94 11.21 14.30
N TYR A 133 5.90 11.42 15.11
CA TYR A 133 4.53 11.64 14.66
C TYR A 133 4.18 13.12 14.55
N ALA A 134 5.16 14.02 14.51
CA ALA A 134 4.89 15.44 14.36
C ALA A 134 4.17 15.71 13.00
N PRO A 135 3.16 16.60 12.96
CA PRO A 135 2.54 17.02 11.71
C PRO A 135 3.57 17.50 10.69
N GLY A 136 3.35 17.17 9.43
CA GLY A 136 4.33 17.38 8.36
C GLY A 136 3.68 17.56 6.99
N PRO A 137 4.49 17.89 5.95
CA PRO A 137 3.97 18.43 4.70
C PRO A 137 3.35 17.40 3.75
N GLY A 138 3.41 16.09 4.05
CA GLY A 138 2.82 15.08 3.16
C GLY A 138 3.14 13.63 3.50
N ARG A 139 3.13 12.80 2.45
CA ARG A 139 3.40 11.36 2.54
C ARG A 139 4.86 11.09 2.91
N VAL A 140 5.05 10.11 3.80
CA VAL A 140 6.37 9.64 4.24
C VAL A 140 6.46 8.15 3.89
N PRO A 141 7.01 7.80 2.72
CA PRO A 141 7.28 6.40 2.36
C PRO A 141 8.22 5.75 3.37
N GLY A 142 7.94 4.51 3.77
CA GLY A 142 8.80 3.76 4.69
C GLY A 142 8.93 4.40 6.08
N PHE A 143 7.88 5.09 6.54
CA PHE A 143 7.81 5.61 7.90
C PHE A 143 8.23 4.54 8.94
N ALA A 144 9.24 4.85 9.74
CA ALA A 144 10.00 3.84 10.48
C ALA A 144 9.40 3.47 11.85
N ALA A 145 8.41 4.21 12.34
CA ALA A 145 7.77 3.96 13.63
C ALA A 145 6.42 3.23 13.46
N PRO A 146 5.88 2.60 14.52
CA PRO A 146 4.56 1.98 14.49
C PRO A 146 3.47 2.91 13.97
N LEU A 147 2.48 2.37 13.27
CA LEU A 147 1.33 3.12 12.80
C LEU A 147 0.35 3.34 13.97
N LEU A 148 0.10 4.61 14.32
CA LEU A 148 -0.83 4.96 15.40
C LEU A 148 -2.23 5.17 14.85
N CYS A 149 -3.20 4.50 15.47
CA CYS A 149 -4.61 4.53 15.10
C CYS A 149 -4.85 4.52 13.58
N PRO A 150 -4.27 3.57 12.82
CA PRO A 150 -4.42 3.55 11.38
C PRO A 150 -5.88 3.31 10.98
N SER A 151 -6.25 3.83 9.81
CA SER A 151 -7.45 3.42 9.09
C SER A 151 -7.14 2.22 8.21
N VAL A 152 -7.96 1.19 8.33
CA VAL A 152 -7.72 -0.13 7.77
C VAL A 152 -8.96 -0.59 7.02
N LEU A 153 -8.81 -0.98 5.74
CA LEU A 153 -9.91 -1.55 4.97
C LEU A 153 -10.32 -2.93 5.51
N ALA A 154 -11.59 -3.29 5.30
CA ALA A 154 -12.12 -4.57 5.74
C ALA A 154 -11.31 -5.77 5.19
N GLY A 155 -11.08 -6.77 6.05
CA GLY A 155 -10.35 -7.99 5.70
C GLY A 155 -8.83 -7.89 5.85
N ILE A 156 -8.30 -6.72 6.23
CA ILE A 156 -6.88 -6.55 6.56
C ILE A 156 -6.73 -6.61 8.08
N GLU A 157 -5.88 -7.51 8.55
CA GLU A 157 -5.49 -7.61 9.95
C GLU A 157 -4.08 -7.03 10.13
N LEU A 158 -3.92 -6.21 11.17
CA LEU A 158 -2.63 -5.64 11.53
C LEU A 158 -2.11 -6.25 12.82
N GLU A 159 -0.80 -6.46 12.89
CA GLU A 159 -0.13 -6.90 14.11
C GLU A 159 -0.17 -5.77 15.16
N PRO A 160 -0.83 -5.97 16.32
CA PRO A 160 -0.85 -4.99 17.39
C PRO A 160 0.49 -4.95 18.13
N LEU A 161 0.99 -3.75 18.39
CA LEU A 161 2.25 -3.49 19.11
C LEU A 161 2.01 -2.86 20.49
N GLY A 162 0.77 -2.85 20.97
CA GLY A 162 0.36 -2.20 22.21
C GLY A 162 -0.08 -0.76 21.98
N GLU A 163 0.37 0.15 22.83
CA GLU A 163 -0.04 1.55 22.79
C GLU A 163 1.15 2.50 22.95
N VAL A 164 1.08 3.65 22.27
CA VAL A 164 2.00 4.78 22.47
C VAL A 164 1.20 5.96 23.01
N GLN A 165 1.44 6.33 24.27
CA GLN A 165 0.75 7.45 24.93
C GLN A 165 -0.80 7.29 24.96
N GLY A 166 -1.29 6.05 25.03
CA GLY A 166 -2.72 5.72 25.00
C GLY A 166 -3.32 5.59 23.59
N LEU A 167 -2.49 5.65 22.55
CA LEU A 167 -2.90 5.47 21.16
C LEU A 167 -2.54 4.04 20.71
N PRO A 168 -3.51 3.23 20.24
CA PRO A 168 -3.25 1.92 19.65
C PRO A 168 -2.18 1.99 18.56
N ALA A 169 -1.18 1.11 18.67
CA ALA A 169 -0.02 1.04 17.79
C ALA A 169 0.00 -0.29 17.04
N PHE A 170 0.34 -0.25 15.75
CA PHE A 170 0.37 -1.42 14.88
C PHE A 170 1.63 -1.46 14.04
N ALA A 171 2.10 -2.67 13.68
CA ALA A 171 3.15 -2.82 12.70
C ALA A 171 2.64 -2.42 11.30
N ALA A 172 3.54 -1.89 10.48
CA ALA A 172 3.25 -1.71 9.07
C ALA A 172 3.16 -3.10 8.38
N PRO A 173 2.14 -3.37 7.56
CA PRO A 173 1.99 -4.66 6.91
C PRO A 173 3.07 -4.86 5.83
N GLN A 174 3.52 -6.10 5.66
CA GLN A 174 4.55 -6.44 4.65
C GLN A 174 3.94 -6.64 3.26
N ASP A 175 2.78 -7.32 3.20
CA ASP A 175 2.15 -7.72 1.94
C ASP A 175 1.01 -6.79 1.50
N GLU A 176 0.74 -5.71 2.22
CA GLU A 176 -0.39 -4.82 1.95
C GLU A 176 0.11 -3.39 1.71
N PRO A 177 -0.31 -2.70 0.63
CA PRO A 177 0.08 -1.31 0.42
C PRO A 177 -0.42 -0.42 1.56
N TRP A 178 0.49 0.33 2.16
CA TRP A 178 0.18 1.24 3.25
C TRP A 178 0.85 2.61 3.03
N VAL A 179 0.32 3.63 3.68
CA VAL A 179 0.89 4.99 3.63
C VAL A 179 0.81 5.68 4.99
N TYR A 180 1.86 6.42 5.32
CA TYR A 180 1.83 7.43 6.35
C TYR A 180 1.78 8.82 5.70
N ASP A 181 0.82 9.66 6.08
CA ASP A 181 0.71 11.04 5.60
C ASP A 181 0.68 12.02 6.78
N GLY A 182 1.71 12.87 6.89
CA GLY A 182 1.85 13.85 7.97
C GLY A 182 0.78 14.94 8.00
N ARG A 183 -0.08 15.02 6.97
CA ARG A 183 -1.24 15.93 6.90
C ARG A 183 -2.52 15.30 7.46
N ILE A 184 -2.54 13.99 7.68
CA ILE A 184 -3.65 13.28 8.33
C ILE A 184 -3.43 13.41 9.83
N ILE A 185 -4.19 14.28 10.50
CA ILE A 185 -3.87 14.69 11.89
C ILE A 185 -4.87 14.10 12.90
N LEU A 186 -4.36 13.31 13.84
CA LEU A 186 -5.02 12.91 15.07
C LEU A 186 -4.76 13.95 16.16
N ARG A 187 -5.79 14.61 16.69
CA ARG A 187 -5.63 15.56 17.81
C ARG A 187 -5.88 14.86 19.12
N VAL A 188 -4.92 14.84 20.03
CA VAL A 188 -5.12 14.26 21.36
C VAL A 188 -5.69 15.33 22.30
N ARG A 189 -6.83 15.07 22.92
CA ARG A 189 -7.39 15.85 24.04
C ARG A 189 -6.77 15.33 25.34
N ARG A 190 -6.01 16.17 26.03
CA ARG A 190 -5.50 15.93 27.39
C ARG A 190 -5.78 17.14 28.25
#